data_AF-A0A8T2Y787-F1
#
_entry.id   AF-A0A8T2Y787-F1
#
_cell.length_a   1.000
_cell.length_b   1.000
_cell.length_c   1.000
_cell.angle_alpha   90.00
_cell.angle_beta   90.00
_cell.angle_gamma   90.00
#
_symmetry.space_group_name_H-M   'P 1'
#
loop_
_entity.id
_entity.type
_entity.pdbx_description
1 polymer ?
#
loop_
_entity_poly.entity_id
_entity_poly.type
_entity_poly.pdbx_seq_one_letter_code
_entity_poly.pdbx_strand_id
1 'polypeptide(L)' 'MEVIRREKQAGILPDPDVDAYMKAISVEGLKSTLQTDYILKILGLDICSDIMVGDAMRRGISGGQKKRLTTGR' A
#
# COMPACT_ATOMS: atom_id res chain seq x y z
N MET A 1 -0.06 -1.80 -18.43
CA MET A 1 -0.79 -1.48 -19.69
C MET A 1 -2.00 -2.37 -19.98
N GLU A 2 -2.17 -3.52 -19.33
CA GLU A 2 -3.32 -4.42 -19.59
C GLU A 2 -4.68 -3.84 -19.16
N VAL A 3 -4.73 -3.05 -18.07
CA VAL A 3 -5.97 -2.43 -17.56
C VAL A 3 -6.56 -1.43 -18.56
N ILE A 4 -5.74 -0.50 -19.04
CA ILE A 4 -6.13 0.52 -20.03
C ILE A 4 -6.68 -0.11 -21.33
N ARG A 5 -6.10 -1.26 -21.74
CA ARG A 5 -6.54 -1.98 -22.94
C ARG A 5 -7.95 -2.57 -22.75
N ARG A 6 -8.25 -3.11 -21.57
CA ARG A 6 -9.56 -3.68 -21.23
C ARG A 6 -10.63 -2.60 -21.06
N GLU A 7 -10.31 -1.49 -20.39
CA GLU A 7 -11.22 -0.36 -20.22
C GLU A 7 -11.64 0.24 -21.56
N LYS A 8 -10.69 0.43 -22.49
CA LYS A 8 -10.98 0.86 -23.86
C LYS A 8 -11.87 -0.11 -24.63
N GLN A 9 -11.64 -1.42 -24.50
CA GLN A 9 -12.48 -2.44 -25.15
C GLN A 9 -13.90 -2.48 -24.59
N ALA A 10 -14.07 -2.17 -23.30
CA ALA A 10 -15.37 -2.12 -22.64
C ALA A 10 -16.06 -0.75 -22.76
N GLY A 11 -15.42 0.25 -23.40
CA GLY A 11 -15.95 1.61 -23.50
C GLY A 11 -16.08 2.32 -22.16
N ILE A 12 -15.32 1.90 -21.15
CA ILE A 12 -15.37 2.44 -19.79
C ILE A 12 -14.45 3.66 -19.73
N LEU A 13 -15.01 4.80 -19.33
CA LEU A 13 -14.24 5.99 -18.97
C LEU A 13 -14.06 5.99 -17.45
N PRO A 14 -12.86 5.72 -16.94
CA PRO A 14 -12.61 5.82 -15.50
C PRO A 14 -12.70 7.28 -15.07
N ASP A 15 -13.16 7.48 -13.83
CA ASP A 15 -13.14 8.79 -13.18
C ASP A 15 -11.70 9.36 -13.15
N PRO A 16 -11.49 10.66 -13.44
CA PRO A 16 -10.16 11.24 -13.51
C PRO A 16 -9.32 11.06 -12.24
N ASP A 17 -9.94 11.11 -11.05
CA ASP A 17 -9.24 10.97 -9.79
C ASP A 17 -8.82 9.52 -9.55
N VAL A 18 -9.69 8.57 -9.93
CA VAL A 18 -9.42 7.13 -9.84
C VAL A 18 -8.32 6.71 -10.82
N ASP A 19 -8.35 7.22 -12.05
CA ASP A 19 -7.32 6.96 -13.07
C ASP A 19 -5.96 7.54 -12.67
N ALA A 20 -5.94 8.75 -12.11
CA ALA A 20 -4.72 9.37 -11.58
C ALA A 20 -4.13 8.54 -10.42
N TYR A 21 -4.98 8.10 -9.48
CA TYR A 21 -4.57 7.23 -8.38
C TYR A 21 -4.02 5.89 -8.88
N MET A 22 -4.75 5.21 -9.79
CA MET A 22 -4.34 3.92 -10.35
C MET A 22 -3.01 4.00 -11.09
N LYS A 23 -2.78 5.07 -11.86
CA LYS A 23 -1.49 5.31 -12.51
C LYS A 23 -0.38 5.57 -11.50
N ALA A 24 -0.64 6.36 -10.46
CA ALA A 24 0.34 6.67 -9.43
C ALA A 24 0.80 5.43 -8.65
N ILE A 25 -0.11 4.49 -8.33
CA ILE A 25 0.26 3.24 -7.65
C ILE A 25 0.91 2.20 -8.57
N SER A 26 0.70 2.32 -9.90
CA SER A 26 1.22 1.37 -10.91
C SER A 26 2.62 1.72 -11.42
N VAL A 27 3.29 2.74 -10.86
CA VAL A 27 4.65 3.11 -11.24
C VAL A 27 5.63 2.04 -10.74
N GLU A 28 6.20 1.28 -11.66
CA GLU A 28 7.26 0.32 -11.36
C GLU A 28 8.52 1.04 -10.84
N GLY A 29 9.11 0.53 -9.74
CA GLY A 29 10.35 1.04 -9.15
C GLY A 29 10.19 1.90 -7.89
N LEU A 30 8.96 2.18 -7.43
CA LEU A 30 8.74 2.77 -6.10
C LEU A 30 8.96 1.70 -5.01
N LYS A 31 9.82 1.99 -4.03
CA LYS A 31 10.13 1.08 -2.90
C LYS A 31 8.91 0.81 -2.02
N SER A 32 8.04 1.82 -1.87
CA SER A 32 6.73 1.75 -1.24
C SER A 32 5.74 2.41 -2.18
N THR A 33 4.52 1.86 -2.30
CA THR A 33 3.46 2.53 -3.08
C THR A 33 2.83 3.64 -2.22
N LEU A 34 2.26 4.66 -2.87
CA LEU A 34 1.48 5.70 -2.18
C LEU A 34 0.36 5.12 -1.31
N GLN A 35 -0.19 3.98 -1.73
CA GLN A 35 -1.16 3.19 -0.96
C GLN A 35 -0.56 2.65 0.34
N THR A 36 0.63 2.06 0.29
CA THR A 36 1.30 1.49 1.47
C THR A 36 1.63 2.58 2.50
N ASP A 37 2.19 3.70 2.06
CA ASP A 37 2.56 4.80 2.95
C ASP A 37 1.33 5.40 3.64
N TYR A 38 0.23 5.52 2.90
CA TYR A 38 -1.02 6.04 3.45
C TYR A 38 -1.64 5.09 4.47
N ILE A 39 -1.65 3.80 4.19
CA ILE A 39 -2.12 2.77 5.13
C ILE A 39 -1.28 2.77 6.41
N LEU A 40 0.05 2.86 6.29
CA LEU A 40 0.94 2.93 7.46
C LEU A 40 0.65 4.17 8.32
N LYS A 41 0.41 5.33 7.69
CA LYS A 41 0.01 6.55 8.43
C LYS A 41 -1.32 6.39 9.16
N ILE A 42 -2.34 5.85 8.51
CA ILE A 42 -3.66 5.63 9.15
C ILE A 42 -3.53 4.69 10.35
N LEU A 43 -2.72 3.63 10.22
CA LEU A 43 -2.49 2.67 11.29
C LEU A 43 -1.53 3.21 12.38
N GLY A 44 -0.93 4.39 12.18
CA GLY A 44 0.09 4.96 13.07
C GLY A 44 1.34 4.07 13.16
N LEU A 45 1.75 3.52 12.02
CA LEU A 45 2.91 2.63 11.83
C LEU A 45 4.00 3.27 10.95
N ASP A 46 3.81 4.52 10.53
CA ASP A 46 4.78 5.30 9.75
C ASP A 46 6.13 5.44 10.46
N ILE A 47 6.14 5.63 11.79
CA ILE A 47 7.38 5.71 12.58
C ILE A 47 8.16 4.39 12.59
N CYS A 48 7.50 3.27 12.33
CA CYS A 48 8.11 1.93 12.32
C CYS A 48 8.08 1.25 10.95
N SER A 49 7.94 2.00 9.86
CA SER A 49 7.87 1.47 8.50
C SER A 49 9.09 0.63 8.10
N ASP A 50 10.27 1.01 8.60
CA ASP A 50 11.55 0.35 8.29
C ASP A 50 11.99 -0.67 9.34
N ILE A 51 11.17 -0.91 10.37
CA ILE A 51 11.48 -1.84 11.46
C ILE A 51 10.89 -3.21 11.13
N MET A 52 11.74 -4.24 11.11
CA MET A 52 11.28 -5.62 10.88
C MET A 52 10.28 -6.08 11.94
N VAL A 53 9.31 -6.91 11.53
CA VAL A 53 8.42 -7.59 12.47
C VAL A 53 9.22 -8.68 13.19
N GLY A 54 9.30 -8.59 14.51
CA GLY A 54 10.04 -9.53 15.34
C GLY A 54 9.31 -10.86 15.56
N ASP A 55 10.09 -11.84 15.99
CA ASP A 55 9.65 -13.18 16.40
C ASP A 55 10.20 -13.52 17.80
N ALA A 56 10.08 -14.79 18.22
CA ALA A 56 10.55 -15.23 19.55
C ALA A 56 12.08 -15.10 19.75
N MET A 57 12.84 -15.11 18.66
CA MET A 57 14.31 -15.12 18.65
C MET A 57 14.89 -13.77 18.20
N ARG A 58 14.12 -12.95 17.49
CA ARG A 58 14.54 -11.66 16.93
C ARG A 58 13.63 -10.54 17.36
N ARG A 59 14.23 -9.48 17.92
CA ARG A 59 13.51 -8.27 18.32
C ARG A 59 13.01 -7.50 17.09
N GLY A 60 11.84 -6.90 17.22
CA GLY A 60 11.23 -6.06 16.18
C GLY A 60 10.19 -5.12 16.77
N ILE A 61 9.12 -4.83 16.02
CA ILE A 61 8.02 -3.96 16.47
C ILE A 61 7.33 -4.47 17.76
N SER A 62 6.73 -3.54 18.51
CA SER A 62 5.96 -3.87 19.72
C SER A 62 4.70 -4.69 19.41
N GLY A 63 4.17 -5.38 20.43
CA GLY A 63 2.94 -6.17 20.31
C GLY A 63 1.72 -5.33 19.87
N GLY A 64 1.62 -4.09 20.36
CA GLY A 64 0.55 -3.16 19.98
C GLY A 64 0.67 -2.70 18.51
N GLN A 65 1.89 -2.50 18.00
CA GLN A 65 2.13 -2.24 16.58
C GLN A 65 1.78 -3.48 15.74
N LYS A 66 2.16 -4.69 16.18
CA LYS A 66 1.83 -5.95 15.50
C LYS A 66 0.32 -6.19 15.40
N LYS A 67 -0.44 -5.85 16.43
CA LYS A 67 -1.91 -5.94 16.41
C LYS A 67 -2.55 -4.99 15.39
N ARG A 68 -2.06 -3.75 15.30
CA ARG A 68 -2.53 -2.79 14.28
C ARG A 68 -2.16 -3.23 12.87
N LEU A 69 -0.93 -3.72 12.67
CA LEU A 69 -0.47 -4.23 11.38
C LEU A 69 -1.33 -5.41 10.89
N THR A 70 -1.67 -6.34 11.78
CA THR A 70 -2.53 -7.49 11.44
C THR A 70 -3.99 -7.14 11.18
N THR A 71 -4.42 -5.93 11.53
CA THR A 71 -5.78 -5.42 11.22
C THR A 71 -5.90 -4.98 9.76
N GLY A 72 -4.80 -4.59 9.11
CA GLY A 72 -4.78 -4.19 7.69
C GLY A 72 -4.74 -5.36 6.69
N ARG A 73 -5.12 -6.57 7.10
CA ARG A 73 -5.18 -7.76 6.24
C ARG A 73 -6.42 -7.73 5.34
#